data_AF-A0A1Q9AC37-F1
#
_entry.id   AF-A0A1Q9AC37-F1
#
_cell.length_a   1.000
_cell.length_b   1.000
_cell.length_c   1.000
_cell.angle_alpha   90.00
_cell.angle_beta   90.00
_cell.angle_gamma   90.00
#
_symmetry.space_group_name_H-M   'P 1'
#
loop_
_entity.id
_entity.type
_entity.pdbx_description
1 polymer ?
#
loop_
_entity_poly.entity_id
_entity_poly.type
_entity_poly.pdbx_seq_one_letter_code
_entity_poly.pdbx_strand_id
1 'polypeptide(L)'
;MTPEYTADDADWRLVVRGVKVRGTPEGRTLVKKAILQASGIPLRVREARRRLLILTTSASRGRPTMIEGECGLICMIALDDLVDIVVERGPTLAQVMDAAALGPRMSIGAES
;
A
#
# COMPACT_ATOMS: atom_id res chain seq x y z
N MET A 1 -21.78 -6.06 0.70
CA MET A 1 -21.07 -4.79 0.47
C MET A 1 -19.61 -5.15 0.24
N THR A 2 -19.23 -5.38 -1.01
CA THR A 2 -17.85 -5.70 -1.39
C THR A 2 -17.03 -4.42 -1.39
N PRO A 3 -15.84 -4.37 -0.77
CA PRO A 3 -15.00 -3.19 -0.81
C PRO A 3 -14.62 -2.92 -2.27
N GLU A 4 -14.94 -1.72 -2.77
CA GLU A 4 -14.49 -1.22 -4.07
C GLU A 4 -12.95 -1.16 -4.04
N TYR A 5 -12.32 -2.18 -4.61
CA TYR A 5 -10.89 -2.26 -4.78
C TYR A 5 -10.53 -1.46 -6.03
N THR A 6 -10.20 -0.18 -5.87
CA THR A 6 -9.74 0.65 -6.99
C THR A 6 -8.34 0.21 -7.40
N ALA A 7 -8.24 -0.36 -8.60
CA ALA A 7 -7.08 -1.00 -9.20
C ALA A 7 -5.99 -0.03 -9.68
N ASP A 8 -5.62 0.97 -8.88
CA ASP A 8 -4.49 1.85 -9.18
C ASP A 8 -3.56 1.91 -7.97
N ASP A 9 -2.27 1.69 -8.23
CA ASP A 9 -1.23 1.19 -7.33
C ASP A 9 -1.29 -0.34 -7.12
N ALA A 10 -0.30 -1.05 -7.68
CA ALA A 10 -0.07 -2.47 -7.43
C ALA A 10 -0.26 -2.76 -5.93
N ASP A 11 -1.12 -3.75 -5.59
CA ASP A 11 -1.52 -4.02 -4.21
C ASP A 11 -0.28 -4.14 -3.32
N TRP A 12 0.04 -3.07 -2.61
CA TRP A 12 1.27 -3.00 -1.85
C TRP A 12 1.25 -4.09 -0.75
N ARG A 13 0.07 -4.52 -0.31
CA ARG A 13 -0.11 -5.66 0.60
C ARG A 13 0.34 -6.97 -0.03
N LEU A 14 0.02 -7.20 -1.31
CA LEU A 14 0.42 -8.40 -2.05
C LEU A 14 1.95 -8.47 -2.16
N VAL A 15 2.61 -7.35 -2.46
CA VAL A 15 4.08 -7.26 -2.46
C VAL A 15 4.64 -7.56 -1.07
N VAL A 16 4.11 -6.91 -0.03
CA VAL A 16 4.59 -7.12 1.34
C VAL A 16 4.41 -8.57 1.79
N ARG A 17 3.27 -9.19 1.46
CA ARG A 17 2.99 -10.59 1.79
C ARG A 17 3.87 -11.57 1.01
N GLY A 18 4.17 -11.30 -0.26
CA GLY A 18 5.06 -12.12 -1.08
C GLY A 18 6.47 -12.21 -0.53
N VAL A 19 6.93 -11.16 0.15
CA VAL A 19 8.30 -11.07 0.67
C VAL A 19 8.47 -11.72 2.05
N LYS A 20 7.39 -11.85 2.84
CA LYS A 20 7.44 -12.40 4.21
C LYS A 20 8.15 -13.73 4.39
N VAL A 21 8.12 -14.57 3.36
CA VAL A 21 8.61 -15.96 3.41
C VAL A 21 10.14 -16.03 3.47
N ARG A 22 10.84 -14.94 3.12
CA ARG A 22 12.31 -14.88 3.10
C ARG A 22 12.75 -13.51 3.60
N GLY A 23 13.06 -13.39 4.89
CA GLY A 23 13.55 -12.16 5.51
C GLY A 23 14.94 -11.74 5.01
N THR A 24 15.10 -11.52 3.70
CA THR A 24 16.36 -11.10 3.07
C THR A 24 16.48 -9.57 3.05
N PRO A 25 17.70 -9.01 2.95
CA PRO A 25 17.92 -7.57 2.80
C PRO A 25 17.20 -6.96 1.58
N GLU A 26 17.13 -7.70 0.48
CA GLU A 26 16.43 -7.31 -0.75
C GLU A 26 14.92 -7.24 -0.49
N GLY A 27 14.39 -8.24 0.24
CA GLY A 27 13.00 -8.25 0.67
C GLY A 27 12.64 -7.04 1.52
N ARG A 28 13.48 -6.70 2.50
CA ARG A 28 13.31 -5.48 3.31
C ARG A 28 13.24 -4.22 2.46
N THR A 29 14.09 -4.12 1.44
CA THR A 29 14.12 -2.98 0.52
C THR A 29 12.85 -2.92 -0.34
N LEU A 30 12.38 -4.06 -0.84
CA LEU A 30 11.17 -4.15 -1.65
C LEU A 30 9.92 -3.77 -0.85
N VAL A 31 9.78 -4.28 0.37
CA VAL A 31 8.70 -3.91 1.32
C VAL A 31 8.70 -2.40 1.57
N LYS A 32 9.87 -1.82 1.87
CA LYS A 32 9.98 -0.37 2.11
C LYS A 32 9.55 0.44 0.89
N LYS A 33 9.98 0.03 -0.31
CA LYS A 33 9.61 0.71 -1.56
C LYS A 33 8.10 0.63 -1.82
N ALA A 34 7.49 -0.54 -1.68
CA ALA A 34 6.06 -0.74 -1.90
C ALA A 34 5.21 0.12 -0.95
N ILE A 35 5.55 0.13 0.35
CA ILE A 35 4.86 0.97 1.33
C ILE A 35 5.02 2.45 0.98
N LEU A 36 6.23 2.93 0.66
CA LEU A 36 6.49 4.33 0.29
C LEU A 36 5.72 4.76 -0.96
N GLN A 37 5.60 3.89 -1.96
CA GLN A 37 4.83 4.19 -3.17
C GLN A 37 3.34 4.35 -2.86
N ALA A 38 2.74 3.40 -2.13
CA ALA A 38 1.32 3.44 -1.77
C ALA A 38 0.95 4.63 -0.87
N SER A 39 1.90 5.06 -0.04
CA SER A 39 1.67 6.08 0.98
C SER A 39 1.89 7.53 0.52
N GLY A 40 2.43 7.71 -0.68
CA GLY A 40 2.65 9.02 -1.26
C GLY A 40 3.76 9.82 -0.55
N ILE A 41 3.67 11.14 -0.61
CA ILE A 41 4.71 12.04 -0.10
C ILE A 41 4.63 12.11 1.43
N PRO A 42 5.73 11.84 2.16
CA PRO A 42 5.77 12.00 3.61
C PRO A 42 5.42 13.42 4.08
N LEU A 43 4.62 13.50 5.14
CA LEU A 43 4.21 14.77 5.75
C LEU A 43 5.01 15.06 7.01
N ARG A 44 5.44 16.31 7.21
CA ARG A 44 6.00 16.73 8.50
C ARG A 44 4.97 16.55 9.62
N VAL A 45 5.41 16.23 10.84
CA VAL A 45 4.53 16.06 12.01
C VAL A 45 3.52 17.20 12.18
N ARG A 46 3.96 18.45 12.00
CA ARG A 46 3.08 19.64 12.14
C ARG A 46 1.95 19.63 11.11
N GLU A 47 2.19 19.14 9.90
CA GLU A 47 1.18 19.05 8.85
C GLU A 47 0.28 17.84 9.04
N ALA A 48 0.88 16.69 9.40
CA ALA A 48 0.12 15.49 9.72
C ALA A 48 -0.89 15.73 10.85
N ARG A 49 -0.49 16.49 11.89
CA ARG A 49 -1.38 16.91 12.98
C ARG A 49 -2.56 17.74 12.49
N ARG A 50 -2.37 18.68 11.56
CA ARG A 50 -3.46 19.51 11.01
C ARG A 50 -4.44 18.70 10.17
N ARG A 51 -3.94 17.65 9.50
CA ARG A 51 -4.72 16.83 8.56
C ARG A 51 -5.13 15.48 9.12
N LEU A 52 -5.05 15.28 10.44
CA LEU A 52 -5.18 13.96 11.04
C LEU A 52 -6.44 13.21 10.61
N LEU A 53 -7.59 13.90 10.56
CA LEU A 53 -8.86 13.31 10.09
C LEU A 53 -8.80 12.77 8.65
N ILE A 54 -8.13 13.49 7.75
CA ILE A 54 -7.99 13.07 6.35
C ILE A 54 -7.07 11.86 6.29
N LEU A 55 -5.97 11.88 7.04
CA LEU A 55 -4.99 10.80 7.06
C LEU A 55 -5.57 9.51 7.66
N THR A 56 -6.36 9.61 8.73
CA THR A 56 -7.04 8.45 9.32
C THR A 56 -8.09 7.89 8.37
N THR A 57 -8.86 8.75 7.69
CA THR A 57 -9.82 8.32 6.65
C THR A 57 -9.11 7.59 5.51
N SER A 58 -7.96 8.09 5.06
CA SER A 58 -7.14 7.43 4.04
C SER A 58 -6.65 6.05 4.51
N ALA A 59 -6.11 5.98 5.73
CA ALA A 59 -5.65 4.73 6.32
C ALA A 59 -6.78 3.71 6.44
N SER A 60 -7.97 4.12 6.90
CA SER A 60 -9.16 3.27 7.00
C SER A 60 -9.70 2.81 5.63
N ARG A 61 -9.36 3.49 4.54
CA ARG A 61 -9.67 3.05 3.16
C ARG A 61 -8.59 2.16 2.57
N GLY A 62 -7.64 1.73 3.39
CA GLY A 62 -6.60 0.83 2.96
C GLY A 62 -5.40 1.50 2.30
N ARG A 63 -5.25 2.82 2.45
CA ARG A 63 -4.10 3.54 1.92
C ARG A 63 -3.21 4.02 3.07
N PRO A 64 -2.01 3.45 3.25
CA PRO A 64 -1.08 3.89 4.30
C PRO A 64 -0.68 5.35 4.06
N THR A 65 -0.19 6.03 5.10
CA THR A 65 0.32 7.40 4.99
C THR A 65 1.66 7.52 5.72
N MET A 66 2.58 8.35 5.22
CA MET A 66 3.89 8.55 5.85
C MET A 66 3.98 9.90 6.54
N ILE A 67 4.60 9.89 7.72
CA ILE A 67 4.89 11.06 8.51
C ILE A 67 6.40 11.11 8.74
N GLU A 68 7.04 12.23 8.43
CA GLU A 68 8.42 12.52 8.79
C GLU A 68 8.48 12.88 10.28
N GLY A 69 8.98 11.95 11.09
CA GLY A 69 9.30 12.15 12.50
C GLY A 69 10.77 12.49 12.71
N GLU A 70 11.13 12.85 13.94
CA GLU A 70 12.50 13.26 14.31
C GLU A 70 13.53 12.14 14.11
N CYS A 71 13.13 10.89 14.34
CA CYS A 71 14.00 9.71 14.23
C CYS A 71 13.75 8.87 12.95
N GLY A 72 13.05 9.44 11.96
CA GLY A 72 12.78 8.77 10.69
C GLY A 72 11.31 8.78 10.30
N LEU A 73 10.95 7.89 9.39
CA LEU A 73 9.60 7.82 8.81
C LEU A 73 8.67 6.96 9.68
N ILE A 74 7.49 7.50 9.96
CA ILE A 74 6.39 6.82 10.66
C ILE A 74 5.34 6.46 9.60
N CYS A 75 4.94 5.20 9.55
CA CYS A 75 3.84 4.74 8.70
C CYS A 75 2.57 4.66 9.53
N MET A 76 1.51 5.33 9.12
CA MET A 76 0.17 5.15 9.66
C MET A 76 -0.65 4.28 8.71
N ILE A 77 -1.21 3.22 9.25
CA ILE A 77 -1.92 2.15 8.56
C ILE A 77 -3.11 1.73 9.43
N ALA A 78 -4.22 1.29 8.84
CA ALA A 78 -5.29 0.69 9.62
C ALA A 78 -4.82 -0.59 10.32
N LEU A 79 -5.37 -0.85 11.50
CA LEU A 79 -5.01 -2.04 12.26
C LEU A 79 -5.34 -3.32 11.49
N ASP A 80 -6.51 -3.39 10.87
CA ASP A 80 -6.94 -4.57 10.10
C ASP A 80 -5.96 -4.87 8.96
N ASP A 81 -5.52 -3.86 8.22
CA ASP A 81 -4.51 -4.03 7.17
C ASP A 81 -3.17 -4.55 7.73
N LEU A 82 -2.76 -4.06 8.89
CA LEU A 82 -1.55 -4.53 9.55
C LEU A 82 -1.71 -6.00 9.98
N VAL A 83 -2.86 -6.36 10.55
CA VAL A 83 -3.18 -7.74 10.95
C VAL A 83 -3.18 -8.65 9.72
N ASP A 84 -3.84 -8.27 8.63
CA ASP A 84 -3.90 -9.04 7.38
C ASP A 84 -2.50 -9.26 6.81
N ILE A 85 -1.68 -8.21 6.82
CA ILE A 85 -0.27 -8.36 6.45
C ILE A 85 0.38 -9.36 7.38
N VAL A 86 0.33 -9.16 8.70
CA VAL A 86 1.02 -9.96 9.72
C VAL A 86 0.63 -11.45 9.65
N VAL A 87 -0.66 -11.74 9.60
CA VAL A 87 -1.23 -13.08 9.79
C VAL A 87 -1.33 -13.86 8.48
N GLU A 88 -1.68 -13.21 7.36
CA GLU A 88 -1.93 -13.96 6.14
C GLU A 88 -0.63 -14.50 5.52
N ARG A 89 -0.76 -15.71 4.94
CA ARG A 89 0.32 -16.33 4.16
C ARG A 89 0.62 -15.49 2.91
N GLY A 90 1.79 -15.75 2.30
CA GLY A 90 2.12 -15.16 1.01
C GLY A 90 1.02 -15.37 -0.03
N PRO A 91 0.87 -14.46 -1.01
CA PRO A 91 -0.17 -14.55 -2.01
C PRO A 91 -0.01 -15.81 -2.85
N THR A 92 -1.14 -16.36 -3.28
CA THR A 92 -1.18 -17.44 -4.26
C THR A 92 -0.84 -16.94 -5.65
N LEU A 93 -0.40 -17.83 -6.54
CA LEU A 93 -0.16 -17.48 -7.94
C LEU A 93 -1.43 -16.91 -8.61
N ALA A 94 -2.61 -17.46 -8.29
CA ALA A 94 -3.89 -16.94 -8.78
C ALA A 94 -4.10 -15.47 -8.38
N GLN A 95 -3.89 -15.12 -7.10
CA GLN A 95 -4.01 -13.73 -6.63
C GLN A 95 -3.01 -12.79 -7.31
N VAL A 96 -1.78 -13.26 -7.57
CA VAL A 96 -0.77 -12.48 -8.31
C VAL A 96 -1.22 -12.24 -9.76
N MET A 97 -1.77 -13.27 -10.41
CA MET A 97 -2.24 -13.18 -11.81
C MET A 97 -3.48 -12.29 -11.94
N ASP A 98 -4.41 -12.38 -11.00
CA ASP A 98 -5.60 -11.52 -10.96
C ASP A 98 -5.21 -10.04 -10.82
N ALA A 99 -4.27 -9.73 -9.93
CA ALA A 99 -3.74 -8.38 -9.76
C ALA A 99 -3.04 -7.86 -11.03
N ALA A 100 -2.34 -8.72 -11.77
CA ALA A 100 -1.68 -8.35 -13.02
C ALA A 100 -2.66 -8.15 -14.18
N ALA A 101 -3.76 -8.92 -14.22
CA ALA A 101 -4.79 -8.83 -15.25
C ALA A 101 -5.66 -7.55 -15.14
N LEU A 102 -5.67 -6.90 -13.97
CA LEU A 102 -6.35 -5.64 -13.69
C LEU A 102 -5.52 -4.39 -14.03
N GLY A 103 -4.32 -4.53 -14.61
CA GLY A 103 -3.48 -3.42 -15.04
C GLY A 103 -4.12 -2.51 -16.10
N PRO A 104 -3.57 -1.30 -16.34
CA PRO A 104 -4.32 -0.20 -16.95
C PRO A 104 -4.82 -0.56 -18.34
N ARG A 105 -6.15 -0.61 -18.51
CA ARG A 105 -6.78 -0.50 -19.83
C ARG A 105 -6.45 0.89 -20.36
N MET A 106 -5.36 0.98 -21.13
CA MET A 106 -5.05 2.14 -21.94
C MET A 106 -6.17 2.26 -22.98
N SER A 107 -7.19 3.07 -22.67
CA SER A 107 -8.20 3.49 -23.63
C SER A 107 -7.51 4.38 -24.66
N ILE A 108 -6.96 3.76 -25.70
CA ILE A 108 -6.60 4.46 -26.92
C ILE A 108 -7.93 4.94 -27.51
N GLY A 109 -8.20 6.23 -27.34
CA GLY A 109 -9.31 6.90 -28.01
C GLY A 109 -9.17 6.68 -29.51
N ALA A 110 -10.20 6.09 -30.10
CA ALA A 110 -10.40 6.11 -31.54
C ALA A 110 -10.77 7.54 -31.93
N GLU A 111 -9.81 8.25 -32.53
CA GLU A 111 -10.07 9.46 -33.29
C GLU A 111 -10.01 9.08 -34.77
N SER A 112 -11.18 8.93 -35.41
CA SER A 112 -11.44 9.13 -36.85
C SER A 112 -12.94 9.08 -37.09
#